data_AF-A0AAP2SXH1-F1
#
_entry.id   AF-A0AAP2SXH1-F1
#
_cell.length_a   1.000
_cell.length_b   1.000
_cell.length_c   1.000
_cell.angle_alpha   90.00
_cell.angle_beta   90.00
_cell.angle_gamma   90.00
#
_symmetry.space_group_name_H-M   'P 1'
#
loop_
_entity.id
_entity.type
_entity.pdbx_description
1 polymer ?
#
loop_
_entity_poly.entity_id
_entity_poly.type
_entity_poly.pdbx_seq_one_letter_code
_entity_poly.pdbx_strand_id
1 'polypeptide(L)'
;MASKKKPANFKVTKSKNEIMIAVLIGLVTALIVMVIGVILLHVNQTSDKTFQTVENVDGGSVNLGSLGFRIEGDKLVIRNDSVTQEIRYFLKTETKKSGCKDNNSVTVVIAHSQDEKQLLLGYGCGNSAARMFAIKKDDGWKVISPTNQFNLFDIPSCKMVDENNISNEIAPVCQNEKKVGDNLSYDYKIR
;
A
#
# COMPACT_ATOMS: atom_id res chain seq x y z
N MET A 1 -61.42 -7.45 -74.42
CA MET A 1 -60.03 -6.93 -74.41
C MET A 1 -59.70 -6.47 -72.99
N ALA A 2 -58.79 -7.16 -72.30
CA ALA A 2 -58.39 -6.84 -70.92
C ALA A 2 -57.24 -5.83 -70.91
N SER A 3 -57.45 -4.66 -70.30
CA SER A 3 -56.44 -3.62 -70.15
C SER A 3 -55.52 -3.96 -68.96
N LYS A 4 -54.25 -4.27 -69.24
CA LYS A 4 -53.21 -4.47 -68.22
C LYS A 4 -52.68 -3.11 -67.76
N LYS A 5 -53.00 -2.69 -66.53
CA LYS A 5 -52.30 -1.59 -65.84
C LYS A 5 -50.92 -2.06 -65.37
N LYS A 6 -49.86 -1.32 -65.74
CA LYS A 6 -48.50 -1.46 -65.18
C LYS A 6 -48.47 -0.92 -63.74
N PRO A 7 -47.70 -1.51 -62.82
CA PRO A 7 -47.48 -0.92 -61.50
C PRO A 7 -46.46 0.22 -61.63
N ALA A 8 -46.75 1.34 -60.96
CA ALA A 8 -45.80 2.43 -60.80
C ALA A 8 -44.81 2.08 -59.68
N ASN A 9 -43.50 2.12 -59.97
CA ASN A 9 -42.45 2.02 -58.96
C ASN A 9 -42.44 3.30 -58.12
N PHE A 10 -42.93 3.22 -56.88
CA PHE A 10 -42.86 4.30 -55.92
C PHE A 10 -41.43 4.39 -55.36
N LYS A 11 -40.63 5.31 -55.89
CA LYS A 11 -39.31 5.62 -55.34
C LYS A 11 -39.52 6.61 -54.18
N VAL A 12 -39.44 6.11 -52.95
CA VAL A 12 -39.53 6.96 -51.75
C VAL A 12 -38.24 7.78 -51.65
N THR A 13 -38.32 9.04 -52.08
CA THR A 13 -37.22 10.00 -51.91
C THR A 13 -37.29 10.57 -50.50
N LYS A 14 -36.38 10.13 -49.64
CA LYS A 14 -36.28 10.60 -48.25
C LYS A 14 -35.99 12.10 -48.24
N SER A 15 -36.74 12.87 -47.45
CA SER A 15 -36.64 14.34 -47.47
C SER A 15 -35.28 14.81 -46.96
N LYS A 16 -34.79 15.95 -47.47
CA LYS A 16 -33.52 16.55 -47.01
C LYS A 16 -33.48 16.76 -45.49
N ASN A 17 -34.63 17.01 -44.85
CA ASN A 17 -34.73 17.18 -43.40
C ASN A 17 -34.51 15.88 -42.63
N GLU A 18 -34.99 14.73 -43.13
CA GLU A 18 -34.73 13.43 -42.49
C GLU A 18 -33.26 13.03 -42.57
N ILE A 19 -32.60 13.36 -43.68
CA ILE A 19 -31.16 13.13 -43.86
C ILE A 19 -30.36 14.04 -42.92
N MET A 20 -30.75 15.31 -42.79
CA MET A 20 -30.08 16.27 -41.92
C MET A 20 -30.23 15.90 -40.44
N ILE A 21 -31.41 15.43 -40.01
CA ILE A 21 -31.66 14.97 -38.64
C ILE A 21 -30.82 13.72 -38.33
N ALA A 22 -30.74 12.76 -39.25
CA ALA A 22 -29.93 11.56 -39.07
C ALA A 22 -28.43 11.89 -38.93
N VAL A 23 -27.94 12.86 -39.72
CA VAL A 23 -26.56 13.36 -39.62
C VAL A 23 -26.32 14.06 -38.28
N LEU A 24 -27.25 14.89 -37.82
CA LEU A 24 -27.14 15.58 -36.52
C LEU A 24 -27.08 14.60 -35.35
N ILE A 25 -27.94 13.57 -35.36
CA ILE A 25 -27.96 12.53 -34.31
C ILE A 25 -26.63 11.75 -34.29
N GLY A 26 -26.08 11.42 -35.46
CA GLY A 26 -24.77 10.76 -35.57
C GLY A 26 -23.63 11.62 -35.04
N LEU A 27 -23.67 12.93 -35.29
CA LEU A 27 -22.67 13.88 -34.80
C LEU A 27 -22.71 14.04 -33.28
N VAL A 28 -23.91 14.14 -32.71
CA VAL A 28 -24.11 14.26 -31.26
C VAL A 28 -23.67 12.99 -30.53
N THR A 29 -24.00 11.82 -31.06
CA THR A 29 -23.57 10.55 -30.44
C THR A 29 -22.06 10.36 -30.51
N ALA A 30 -21.40 10.70 -31.63
CA ALA A 30 -19.95 10.67 -31.75
C ALA A 30 -19.26 11.60 -30.75
N LEU A 31 -19.78 12.82 -30.55
CA LEU A 31 -19.26 13.77 -29.57
C LEU A 31 -19.37 13.26 -28.14
N ILE A 32 -20.51 12.67 -27.75
CA ILE A 32 -20.71 12.11 -26.41
C ILE A 32 -19.72 10.97 -26.13
N VAL A 33 -19.51 10.06 -27.09
CA VAL A 33 -18.55 8.96 -26.95
C VAL A 33 -17.12 9.49 -26.81
N MET A 34 -16.77 10.53 -27.58
CA MET A 34 -15.44 11.15 -27.51
C MET A 34 -15.22 11.80 -26.13
N VAL A 35 -16.20 12.52 -25.60
CA VAL A 35 -16.14 13.13 -24.26
C VAL A 35 -16.01 12.06 -23.17
N ILE A 36 -16.80 10.99 -23.22
CA ILE A 36 -16.70 9.88 -22.25
C ILE A 36 -15.31 9.22 -22.34
N GLY A 37 -14.81 8.97 -23.54
CA GLY A 37 -13.47 8.41 -23.75
C GLY A 37 -12.36 9.30 -23.19
N VAL A 38 -12.46 10.62 -23.41
CA VAL A 38 -11.52 11.61 -22.85
C VAL A 38 -11.61 11.66 -21.32
N ILE A 39 -12.81 11.62 -20.73
CA ILE A 39 -12.99 11.58 -19.28
C ILE A 39 -12.38 10.30 -18.69
N LEU A 40 -12.63 9.13 -19.28
CA LEU A 40 -12.06 7.87 -18.83
C LEU A 40 -10.53 7.84 -18.96
N LEU A 41 -9.98 8.41 -20.04
CA LEU A 41 -8.53 8.58 -20.21
C LEU A 41 -7.93 9.53 -19.16
N HIS A 42 -8.59 10.66 -18.87
CA HIS A 42 -8.14 11.61 -17.85
C HIS A 42 -8.23 11.00 -16.44
N VAL A 43 -9.28 10.25 -16.12
CA VAL A 43 -9.42 9.56 -14.82
C VAL A 43 -8.33 8.49 -14.65
N ASN A 44 -7.96 7.77 -15.71
CA ASN A 44 -6.83 6.84 -15.66
C ASN A 44 -5.46 7.53 -15.57
N GLN A 45 -5.30 8.72 -16.16
CA GLN A 45 -4.07 9.50 -16.08
C GLN A 45 -3.92 10.30 -14.78
N THR A 46 -5.01 10.67 -14.10
CA THR A 46 -4.97 11.50 -12.88
C THR A 46 -4.90 10.70 -11.58
N SER A 47 -4.75 9.38 -11.61
CA SER A 47 -4.30 8.62 -10.44
C SER A 47 -2.77 8.69 -10.26
N ASP A 48 -2.17 9.86 -10.51
CA ASP A 48 -0.89 10.28 -9.96
C ASP A 48 -1.06 10.57 -8.46
N LYS A 49 -1.57 9.59 -7.70
CA LYS A 49 -1.20 9.51 -6.30
C LYS A 49 0.26 9.14 -6.33
N THR A 50 1.15 10.14 -6.27
CA THR A 50 2.55 9.92 -5.89
C THR A 50 2.52 9.18 -4.56
N PHE A 51 2.61 7.86 -4.62
CA PHE A 51 2.65 7.02 -3.44
C PHE A 51 3.97 7.33 -2.76
N GLN A 52 3.87 8.00 -1.62
CA GLN A 52 5.04 8.28 -0.81
C GLN A 52 5.21 7.11 0.15
N THR A 53 6.46 6.67 0.33
CA THR A 53 6.79 5.67 1.35
C THR A 53 6.50 6.21 2.74
N VAL A 54 6.66 7.53 2.92
CA VAL A 54 6.21 8.29 4.08
C VAL A 54 4.79 8.81 3.85
N GLU A 55 3.93 8.71 4.85
CA GLU A 55 2.61 9.31 4.85
C GLU A 55 2.31 9.95 6.20
N ASN A 56 1.93 11.22 6.19
CA ASN A 56 1.45 11.91 7.37
C ASN A 56 0.00 11.51 7.64
N VAL A 57 -0.27 11.13 8.88
CA VAL A 57 -1.59 10.73 9.35
C VAL A 57 -1.97 11.48 10.60
N ASP A 58 -3.26 11.48 10.91
CA ASP A 58 -3.72 11.93 12.21
C ASP A 58 -2.99 11.14 13.31
N GLY A 59 -2.30 11.87 14.20
CA GLY A 59 -1.42 11.31 15.23
C GLY A 59 0.08 11.20 14.88
N GLY A 60 0.51 11.35 13.62
CA GLY A 60 1.94 11.16 13.29
C GLY A 60 2.29 10.93 11.82
N SER A 61 3.34 10.13 11.60
CA SER A 61 3.78 9.70 10.27
C SER A 61 4.07 8.20 10.24
N VAL A 62 3.76 7.57 9.11
CA VAL A 62 4.08 6.17 8.82
C VAL A 62 5.05 6.08 7.67
N ASN A 63 5.99 5.13 7.70
CA ASN A 63 6.93 4.90 6.61
C ASN A 63 7.10 3.40 6.32
N LEU A 64 6.89 2.99 5.07
CA LEU A 64 7.09 1.60 4.65
C LEU A 64 8.57 1.21 4.44
N GLY A 65 9.52 2.15 4.51
CA GLY A 65 10.94 1.86 4.27
C GLY A 65 11.17 1.23 2.90
N SER A 66 12.04 0.23 2.84
CA SER A 66 12.33 -0.54 1.60
C SER A 66 11.12 -1.35 1.10
N LEU A 67 10.21 -1.78 1.99
CA LEU A 67 9.00 -2.51 1.64
C LEU A 67 8.08 -1.67 0.73
N GLY A 68 8.20 -0.34 0.76
CA GLY A 68 7.47 0.55 -0.14
C GLY A 68 7.90 0.48 -1.60
N PHE A 69 8.93 -0.31 -1.93
CA PHE A 69 9.48 -0.42 -3.27
C PHE A 69 9.63 -1.88 -3.73
N ARG A 70 9.65 -2.09 -5.05
CA ARG A 70 10.07 -3.33 -5.70
C ARG A 70 10.99 -3.02 -6.87
N ILE A 71 11.84 -3.97 -7.22
CA ILE A 71 12.70 -3.87 -8.40
C ILE A 71 11.99 -4.55 -9.57
N GLU A 72 11.78 -3.80 -10.66
CA GLU A 72 11.28 -4.32 -11.92
C GLU A 72 12.32 -4.05 -13.01
N GLY A 73 13.10 -5.08 -13.35
CA GLY A 73 14.25 -4.94 -14.24
C GLY A 73 15.31 -4.01 -13.64
N ASP A 74 15.58 -2.89 -14.31
CA ASP A 74 16.53 -1.85 -13.91
C ASP A 74 15.87 -0.70 -13.12
N LYS A 75 14.57 -0.79 -12.84
CA LYS A 75 13.79 0.29 -12.20
C LYS A 75 13.36 -0.06 -10.79
N LEU A 76 13.42 0.95 -9.92
CA LEU A 76 12.76 0.93 -8.62
C LEU A 76 11.34 1.47 -8.79
N VAL A 77 10.35 0.64 -8.48
CA VAL A 77 8.92 0.95 -8.60
C VAL A 77 8.32 1.05 -7.21
N ILE A 78 7.55 2.11 -6.96
CA ILE A 78 6.81 2.27 -5.71
C ILE A 78 5.67 1.26 -5.69
N ARG A 79 5.55 0.54 -4.58
CA ARG A 79 4.51 -0.47 -4.38
C ARG A 79 3.20 0.16 -3.90
N ASN A 80 2.11 -0.38 -4.43
CA ASN A 80 0.73 -0.07 -4.06
C ASN A 80 -0.15 -1.33 -4.13
N ASP A 81 0.44 -2.50 -3.94
CA ASP A 81 -0.30 -3.76 -3.88
C ASP A 81 -1.05 -3.93 -2.54
N SER A 82 -1.93 -4.93 -2.50
CA SER A 82 -2.77 -5.21 -1.33
C SER A 82 -1.96 -5.43 -0.05
N VAL A 83 -0.78 -6.03 -0.12
CA VAL A 83 0.06 -6.29 1.05
C VAL A 83 0.60 -4.98 1.60
N THR A 84 1.15 -4.12 0.74
CA THR A 84 1.63 -2.80 1.19
C THR A 84 0.52 -1.90 1.72
N GLN A 85 -0.70 -1.99 1.17
CA GLN A 85 -1.86 -1.25 1.67
C GLN A 85 -2.33 -1.75 3.04
N GLU A 86 -2.37 -3.07 3.23
CA GLU A 86 -2.71 -3.67 4.51
C GLU A 86 -1.71 -3.29 5.61
N ILE A 87 -0.41 -3.40 5.32
CA ILE A 87 0.65 -3.03 6.27
C ILE A 87 0.57 -1.55 6.59
N ARG A 88 0.41 -0.69 5.58
CA ARG A 88 0.22 0.75 5.77
C ARG A 88 -0.97 1.05 6.69
N TYR A 89 -2.11 0.38 6.49
CA TYR A 89 -3.28 0.53 7.36
C TYR A 89 -2.98 0.11 8.82
N PHE A 90 -2.27 -1.00 9.00
CA PHE A 90 -1.81 -1.44 10.32
C PHE A 90 -0.91 -0.39 10.99
N LEU A 91 0.12 0.12 10.31
CA LEU A 91 1.03 1.13 10.88
C LEU A 91 0.29 2.42 11.27
N LYS A 92 -0.70 2.84 10.48
CA LYS A 92 -1.53 4.01 10.80
C LYS A 92 -2.33 3.79 12.08
N THR A 93 -2.86 2.59 12.25
CA THR A 93 -3.61 2.21 13.44
C THR A 93 -2.72 2.23 14.69
N GLU A 94 -1.48 1.75 14.58
CA GLU A 94 -0.53 1.78 15.71
C GLU A 94 -0.02 3.20 16.00
N THR A 95 0.25 4.00 14.97
CA THR A 95 0.67 5.41 15.11
C THR A 95 -0.37 6.22 15.89
N LYS A 96 -1.66 6.00 15.59
CA LYS A 96 -2.78 6.63 16.31
C LYS A 96 -2.88 6.21 17.78
N LYS A 97 -2.48 4.99 18.13
CA LYS A 97 -2.52 4.46 19.51
C LYS A 97 -1.30 4.84 20.34
N SER A 98 -0.27 5.45 19.73
CA SER A 98 1.04 5.66 20.36
C SER A 98 1.02 6.54 21.63
N GLY A 99 -0.01 7.36 21.83
CA GLY A 99 -0.10 8.28 22.98
C GLY A 99 0.87 9.46 22.92
N CYS A 100 1.57 9.65 21.79
CA CYS A 100 2.45 10.79 21.57
C CYS A 100 1.66 12.11 21.57
N LYS A 101 2.22 13.14 22.21
CA LYS A 101 1.66 14.50 22.17
C LYS A 101 1.96 15.15 20.82
N ASP A 102 1.20 16.19 20.48
CA ASP A 102 1.46 17.05 19.33
C ASP A 102 1.48 16.33 17.97
N ASN A 103 0.80 15.18 17.86
CA ASN A 103 0.75 14.36 16.65
C ASN A 103 2.13 14.05 16.05
N ASN A 104 3.13 13.84 16.91
CA ASN A 104 4.50 13.60 16.46
C ASN A 104 4.88 12.11 16.48
N SER A 105 3.91 11.19 16.50
CA SER A 105 4.21 9.76 16.45
C SER A 105 4.90 9.39 15.14
N VAL A 106 5.84 8.47 15.19
CA VAL A 106 6.54 7.97 14.02
C VAL A 106 6.52 6.45 14.10
N THR A 107 6.10 5.79 13.02
CA THR A 107 6.21 4.33 12.87
C THR A 107 6.81 4.00 11.51
N VAL A 108 7.91 3.24 11.49
CA VAL A 108 8.69 2.92 10.29
C VAL A 108 8.92 1.42 10.18
N VAL A 109 8.76 0.85 9.00
CA VAL A 109 9.25 -0.50 8.69
C VAL A 109 10.76 -0.43 8.44
N ILE A 110 11.53 -1.12 9.28
CA ILE A 110 12.98 -1.22 9.17
C ILE A 110 13.36 -2.42 8.31
N ALA A 111 12.74 -3.56 8.60
CA ALA A 111 12.95 -4.82 7.90
C ALA A 111 11.66 -5.64 7.88
N HIS A 112 11.56 -6.57 6.95
CA HIS A 112 10.42 -7.47 6.81
C HIS A 112 10.90 -8.86 6.38
N SER A 113 10.13 -9.90 6.73
CA SER A 113 10.36 -11.23 6.20
C SER A 113 10.04 -11.30 4.70
N GLN A 114 10.58 -12.31 4.02
CA GLN A 114 10.34 -12.52 2.59
C GLN A 114 8.86 -12.77 2.26
N ASP A 115 8.13 -13.42 3.17
CA ASP A 115 6.69 -13.64 3.04
C ASP A 115 5.83 -12.44 3.49
N GLU A 116 6.48 -11.35 3.94
CA GLU A 116 5.87 -10.09 4.39
C GLU A 116 4.87 -10.27 5.54
N LYS A 117 5.01 -11.34 6.32
CA LYS A 117 4.18 -11.63 7.50
C LYS A 117 4.84 -11.24 8.83
N GLN A 118 6.10 -10.84 8.82
CA GLN A 118 6.81 -10.35 10.00
C GLN A 118 7.54 -9.06 9.68
N LEU A 119 7.49 -8.10 10.60
CA LEU A 119 8.08 -6.78 10.46
C LEU A 119 8.94 -6.47 11.68
N LEU A 120 10.12 -5.89 11.46
CA LEU A 120 10.84 -5.12 12.46
C LEU A 120 10.47 -3.65 12.25
N LEU A 121 9.91 -3.04 13.30
CA LEU A 121 9.42 -1.67 13.27
C LEU A 121 10.29 -0.77 14.15
N GLY A 122 10.54 0.44 13.65
CA GLY A 122 11.04 1.56 14.43
C GLY A 122 9.87 2.44 14.84
N TYR A 123 9.80 2.86 16.10
CA TYR A 123 8.70 3.69 16.56
C TYR A 123 9.09 4.68 17.67
N GLY A 124 8.26 5.70 17.90
CA GLY A 124 8.45 6.67 18.98
C GLY A 124 7.74 8.01 18.74
N CYS A 125 8.01 8.98 19.60
CA CYS A 125 7.49 10.35 19.52
C CYS A 125 8.60 11.29 19.04
N GLY A 126 8.43 11.89 17.86
CA GLY A 126 9.41 12.75 17.17
C GLY A 126 10.55 11.99 16.50
N ASN A 127 10.80 10.73 16.87
CA ASN A 127 11.77 9.83 16.25
C ASN A 127 11.31 8.37 16.30
N SER A 128 12.00 7.48 15.58
CA SER A 128 11.75 6.05 15.53
C SER A 128 12.83 5.22 16.24
N ALA A 129 13.31 5.69 17.41
CA ALA A 129 14.44 5.08 18.10
C ALA A 129 14.12 3.72 18.73
N ALA A 130 12.89 3.49 19.18
CA ALA A 130 12.51 2.22 19.80
C ALA A 130 12.22 1.15 18.73
N ARG A 131 12.36 -0.12 19.12
CA ARG A 131 12.19 -1.29 18.25
C ARG A 131 11.08 -2.19 18.75
N MET A 132 10.26 -2.67 17.84
CA MET A 132 9.27 -3.70 18.12
C MET A 132 9.12 -4.63 16.94
N PHE A 133 8.69 -5.87 17.19
CA PHE A 133 8.27 -6.75 16.10
C PHE A 133 6.77 -6.63 15.88
N ALA A 134 6.32 -6.91 14.66
CA ALA A 134 4.92 -7.17 14.37
C ALA A 134 4.81 -8.45 13.54
N ILE A 135 3.85 -9.31 13.90
CA ILE A 135 3.59 -10.57 13.20
C ILE A 135 2.13 -10.60 12.74
N LYS A 136 1.93 -11.00 11.49
CA LYS A 136 0.61 -11.30 10.93
C LYS A 136 0.13 -12.66 11.42
N LYS A 137 -1.00 -12.66 12.12
CA LYS A 137 -1.76 -13.85 12.56
C LYS A 137 -3.10 -13.90 11.82
N ASP A 138 -3.88 -14.96 12.04
CA ASP A 138 -5.19 -15.15 11.38
C ASP A 138 -6.19 -14.03 11.72
N ASP A 139 -6.07 -13.43 12.91
CA ASP A 139 -6.89 -12.31 13.39
C ASP A 139 -6.27 -10.93 13.09
N GLY A 140 -5.20 -10.89 12.30
CA GLY A 140 -4.53 -9.66 11.85
C GLY A 140 -3.13 -9.46 12.44
N TRP A 141 -2.64 -8.23 12.34
CA TRP A 141 -1.31 -7.85 12.81
C TRP A 141 -1.26 -7.69 14.32
N LYS A 142 -0.25 -8.30 14.94
CA LYS A 142 0.02 -8.19 16.38
C LYS A 142 1.43 -7.67 16.62
N VAL A 143 1.52 -6.58 17.37
CA VAL A 143 2.80 -6.06 17.88
C VAL A 143 3.29 -6.95 19.00
N ILE A 144 4.59 -7.23 19.01
CA ILE A 144 5.27 -8.01 20.03
C ILE A 144 6.32 -7.14 20.70
N SER A 145 6.07 -6.88 21.98
CA SER A 145 6.87 -6.14 22.97
C SER A 145 7.53 -4.83 22.49
N PRO A 146 7.15 -3.66 23.04
CA PRO A 146 7.67 -2.40 22.54
C PRO A 146 9.14 -2.09 22.91
N THR A 147 9.70 -2.56 24.02
CA THR A 147 11.02 -2.03 24.47
C THR A 147 11.93 -2.97 25.26
N ASN A 148 11.41 -3.69 26.26
CA ASN A 148 12.27 -4.34 27.27
C ASN A 148 12.92 -5.66 26.79
N GLN A 149 12.81 -5.97 25.50
CA GLN A 149 13.38 -7.17 24.90
C GLN A 149 14.54 -6.87 23.96
N PHE A 150 14.87 -5.59 23.75
CA PHE A 150 16.02 -5.16 22.97
C PHE A 150 17.09 -4.59 23.90
N ASN A 151 18.36 -4.84 23.59
CA ASN A 151 19.46 -4.19 24.30
C ASN A 151 19.77 -2.80 23.70
N LEU A 152 20.80 -2.14 24.22
CA LEU A 152 21.24 -0.80 23.77
C LEU A 152 21.70 -0.74 22.29
N PHE A 153 21.92 -1.89 21.65
CA PHE A 153 22.30 -1.99 20.24
C PHE A 153 21.12 -2.42 19.36
N ASP A 154 19.89 -2.32 19.85
CA ASP A 154 18.68 -2.77 19.14
C ASP A 154 18.69 -4.27 18.81
N ILE A 155 19.43 -5.09 19.57
CA ILE A 155 19.48 -6.54 19.38
C ILE A 155 18.44 -7.20 20.31
N PRO A 156 17.49 -7.98 19.75
CA PRO A 156 16.42 -8.60 20.53
C PRO A 156 16.92 -9.78 21.38
N SER A 157 16.21 -10.10 22.45
CA SER A 157 16.49 -11.27 23.28
C SER A 157 16.24 -12.56 22.50
N CYS A 158 17.10 -13.56 22.67
CA CYS A 158 16.91 -14.87 22.01
C CYS A 158 15.60 -15.52 22.45
N LYS A 159 15.24 -15.36 23.73
CA LYS A 159 13.96 -15.83 24.27
C LYS A 159 12.76 -15.28 23.49
N MET A 160 12.66 -13.96 23.33
CA MET A 160 11.55 -13.32 22.61
C MET A 160 11.48 -13.82 21.16
N VAL A 161 12.64 -13.89 20.53
CA VAL A 161 12.78 -14.27 19.14
C VAL A 161 12.34 -15.74 18.92
N ASP A 162 12.76 -16.65 19.80
CA ASP A 162 12.44 -18.07 19.70
C ASP A 162 10.96 -18.32 20.06
N GLU A 163 10.42 -17.72 21.13
CA GLU A 163 9.02 -17.88 21.55
C GLU A 163 8.02 -17.41 20.49
N ASN A 164 8.40 -16.39 19.70
CA ASN A 164 7.52 -15.81 18.68
C ASN A 164 7.83 -16.28 17.26
N ASN A 165 8.82 -17.17 17.10
CA ASN A 165 9.30 -17.66 15.79
C ASN A 165 9.66 -16.51 14.84
N ILE A 166 10.42 -15.53 15.35
CA ILE A 166 10.83 -14.36 14.57
C ILE A 166 11.82 -14.79 13.49
N SER A 167 11.59 -14.42 12.23
CA SER A 167 12.46 -14.76 11.11
C SER A 167 13.90 -14.28 11.34
N ASN A 168 14.90 -15.09 10.96
CA ASN A 168 16.30 -14.68 10.99
C ASN A 168 16.60 -13.58 9.95
N GLU A 169 15.74 -13.40 8.94
CA GLU A 169 15.84 -12.31 7.96
C GLU A 169 15.72 -10.93 8.60
N ILE A 170 14.93 -10.81 9.67
CA ILE A 170 14.69 -9.54 10.38
C ILE A 170 15.35 -9.47 11.76
N ALA A 171 15.82 -10.61 12.27
CA ALA A 171 16.55 -10.74 13.52
C ALA A 171 17.67 -11.79 13.38
N PRO A 172 18.74 -11.49 12.62
CA PRO A 172 19.82 -12.45 12.34
C PRO A 172 20.72 -12.71 13.55
N VAL A 173 20.69 -11.80 14.52
CA VAL A 173 21.41 -11.92 15.78
C VAL A 173 20.43 -11.69 16.92
N CYS A 174 20.57 -12.47 17.98
CA CYS A 174 19.89 -12.27 19.23
C CYS A 174 20.87 -12.24 20.40
N GLN A 175 20.42 -11.73 21.54
CA GLN A 175 21.22 -11.64 22.77
C GLN A 175 20.59 -12.42 23.93
N ASN A 176 21.43 -12.93 24.83
CA ASN A 176 21.00 -13.36 26.16
C ASN A 176 21.65 -12.44 27.20
N GLU A 177 20.82 -11.76 27.99
CA GLU A 177 21.27 -10.90 29.06
C GLU A 177 21.71 -11.73 30.27
N LYS A 178 22.88 -11.37 30.81
CA LYS A 178 23.43 -11.95 32.04
C LYS A 178 23.85 -10.84 32.97
N LYS A 179 23.48 -10.96 34.25
CA LYS A 179 23.97 -10.07 35.30
C LYS A 179 25.28 -10.62 35.86
N VAL A 180 26.37 -9.85 35.74
CA VAL A 180 27.70 -10.19 36.26
C VAL A 180 28.07 -9.16 37.31
N GLY A 181 27.83 -9.49 38.59
CA GLY A 181 27.89 -8.53 39.68
C GLY A 181 26.82 -7.46 39.52
N ASP A 182 27.23 -6.18 39.48
CA ASP A 182 26.34 -5.05 39.21
C ASP A 182 26.24 -4.66 37.73
N ASN A 183 27.02 -5.31 36.85
CA ASN A 183 27.06 -5.00 35.43
C ASN A 183 26.15 -5.93 34.60
N LEU A 184 25.61 -5.38 33.51
CA LEU A 184 24.93 -6.15 32.47
C LEU A 184 25.96 -6.62 31.44
N SER A 185 25.91 -7.90 31.11
CA SER A 185 26.69 -8.53 30.04
C SER A 185 25.73 -9.20 29.05
N TYR A 186 26.13 -9.25 27.79
CA TYR A 186 25.33 -9.82 26.71
C TYR A 186 26.11 -10.88 25.97
N ASP A 187 25.53 -12.09 25.86
CA ASP A 187 26.03 -13.10 24.94
C ASP A 187 25.24 -13.02 23.64
N TYR A 188 25.94 -12.86 22.52
CA TYR A 188 25.33 -12.77 21.20
C TYR A 188 25.33 -14.12 20.49
N LYS A 189 24.24 -14.43 19.81
CA LYS A 189 24.06 -15.65 19.01
C LYS A 189 23.61 -15.28 17.60
N ILE A 190 24.31 -15.81 16.61
CA ILE A 190 23.88 -15.80 15.19
C ILE A 190 22.79 -16.86 15.01
N ARG A 191 21.75 -16.52 14.24
CA ARG A 191 20.56 -17.36 14.02
C ARG A 191 20.47 -17.91 12.60
#